data_AF-S6BNI4-F1
#
_entry.id   AF-S6BNI4-F1
#
_cell.length_a   1.000
_cell.length_b   1.000
_cell.length_c   1.000
_cell.angle_alpha   90.00
_cell.angle_beta   90.00
_cell.angle_gamma   90.00
#
_symmetry.space_group_name_H-M   'P 1'
#
loop_
_entity.id
_entity.type
_entity.pdbx_description
1 polymer ?
#
loop_
_entity_poly.entity_id
_entity_poly.type
_entity_poly.pdbx_seq_one_letter_code
_entity_poly.pdbx_strand_id
1 'polypeptide(L)' 'MPRIRTLNSRPPPEGWDVISDTLDSFDERMKAAERESGEGKRRSEVQWPIFRIHHQRSRYIYDLFYVQKAISSKFVH' A
#
# COMPACT_ATOMS: atom_id res chain seq x y z
N MET A 1 0.34 1.38 -7.95
CA MET A 1 1.42 0.67 -8.68
C MET A 1 2.52 0.24 -7.70
N PRO A 2 3.04 -1.00 -7.79
CA PRO A 2 4.13 -1.44 -6.94
C PRO A 2 5.37 -0.59 -7.20
N ARG A 3 6.03 -0.15 -6.13
CA ARG A 3 7.25 0.63 -6.23
C ARG A 3 8.35 -0.27 -6.80
N ILE A 4 8.85 0.08 -8.00
CA ILE A 4 9.91 -0.70 -8.65
C ILE A 4 11.18 -0.60 -7.80
N ARG A 5 11.66 -1.75 -7.32
CA ARG A 5 12.94 -1.86 -6.63
C ARG A 5 14.05 -1.90 -7.67
N THR A 6 14.87 -0.88 -7.68
CA THR A 6 16.08 -0.77 -8.51
C THR A 6 17.32 -1.16 -7.71
N LEU A 7 18.48 -1.27 -8.37
CA LEU A 7 19.77 -1.50 -7.71
C LEU A 7 20.13 -0.44 -6.66
N ASN A 8 19.58 0.77 -6.79
CA ASN A 8 19.76 1.87 -5.83
C ASN A 8 18.69 1.88 -4.72
N SER A 9 17.73 0.96 -4.76
CA SER A 9 16.71 0.84 -3.72
C SER A 9 17.33 0.27 -2.46
N ARG A 10 17.02 0.89 -1.31
CA ARG A 10 17.48 0.37 -0.03
C ARG A 10 17.03 -1.09 0.15
N PRO A 11 17.87 -1.95 0.77
CA PRO A 11 17.48 -3.31 1.09
C PRO A 11 16.22 -3.28 1.96
N PRO A 12 15.37 -4.32 1.86
CA PRO A 12 14.15 -4.35 2.63
C PRO A 12 14.50 -4.34 4.11
N PRO A 13 13.77 -3.61 4.95
CA PRO A 13 14.01 -3.60 6.39
C PRO A 13 13.67 -4.97 6.99
N GLU A 14 14.20 -5.24 8.18
CA GLU A 14 13.84 -6.43 8.96
C GLU A 14 12.32 -6.49 9.19
N GLY A 15 11.72 -7.67 8.97
CA GLY A 15 10.27 -7.87 9.04
C GLY A 15 9.50 -7.56 7.74
N TRP A 16 10.18 -7.23 6.64
CA TRP A 16 9.54 -7.00 5.33
C TRP A 16 8.75 -8.21 4.81
N ASP A 17 9.28 -9.42 4.98
CA ASP A 17 8.66 -10.64 4.44
C ASP A 17 7.29 -10.95 5.07
N VAL A 18 7.06 -10.51 6.30
CA VAL A 18 5.78 -10.71 7.02
C VAL A 18 4.68 -9.82 6.46
N ILE A 19 5.05 -8.67 5.89
CA ILE A 19 4.10 -7.63 5.47
C ILE A 19 3.99 -7.53 3.95
N SER A 20 4.96 -8.07 3.20
CA SER A 20 5.03 -7.94 1.74
C SER A 20 3.74 -8.41 1.10
N ASP A 21 3.25 -9.58 1.49
CA ASP A 21 2.07 -10.20 0.91
C ASP A 21 0.83 -9.33 1.10
N THR A 22 0.71 -8.70 2.27
CA THR A 22 -0.41 -7.80 2.55
C THR A 22 -0.28 -6.48 1.77
N LEU A 23 0.93 -5.93 1.65
CA LEU A 23 1.17 -4.73 0.85
C LEU A 23 0.93 -4.97 -0.65
N ASP A 24 1.33 -6.13 -1.16
CA ASP A 24 1.09 -6.55 -2.54
C ASP A 24 -0.41 -6.72 -2.81
N SER A 25 -1.17 -7.26 -1.85
CA SER A 25 -2.63 -7.33 -1.95
C SER A 25 -3.29 -5.94 -2.08
N PHE A 26 -2.77 -4.93 -1.37
CA PHE A 26 -3.24 -3.55 -1.52
C PHE A 26 -2.86 -2.97 -2.89
N ASP A 27 -1.67 -3.28 -3.40
CA ASP A 27 -1.22 -2.83 -4.71
C ASP A 27 -2.02 -3.48 -5.86
N GLU A 28 -2.40 -4.75 -5.73
CA GLU A 28 -3.32 -5.43 -6.64
C GLU A 28 -4.71 -4.80 -6.65
N ARG A 29 -5.27 -4.55 -5.46
CA ARG A 29 -6.56 -3.85 -5.32
C ARG A 29 -6.51 -2.44 -5.91
N MET A 30 -5.39 -1.74 -5.75
CA MET A 30 -5.19 -0.42 -6.35
C MET A 30 -5.21 -0.50 -7.89
N LYS A 31 -4.46 -1.44 -8.48
CA LYS A 31 -4.48 -1.66 -9.93
C LYS A 31 -5.86 -2.02 -10.45
N ALA A 32 -6.63 -2.82 -9.70
CA ALA A 32 -7.99 -3.19 -10.07
C ALA A 32 -8.92 -1.95 -10.03
N ALA A 33 -8.83 -1.13 -8.99
CA ALA A 33 -9.59 0.11 -8.89
C ALA A 33 -9.21 1.14 -9.97
N GLU A 34 -7.93 1.23 -10.35
CA GLU A 34 -7.46 2.08 -11.46
C GLU A 34 -7.99 1.61 -12.82
N ARG A 35 -8.21 0.31 -13.01
CA ARG A 35 -8.73 -0.28 -14.25
C ARG A 35 -10.26 -0.33 -14.33
N GLU A 36 -10.95 -0.13 -13.21
CA GLU A 36 -12.41 -0.18 -13.19
C GLU A 36 -12.97 0.95 -14.09
N SER A 37 -13.78 0.57 -15.09
CA SER A 37 -14.45 1.56 -15.94
C SER A 37 -15.45 2.35 -15.10
N GLY A 38 -15.30 3.67 -15.10
CA GLY A 38 -16.18 4.60 -14.37
C GLY A 38 -17.54 4.83 -15.03
N GLU A 39 -18.00 3.91 -15.89
CA GLU A 39 -19.28 4.03 -16.59
C GLU A 39 -20.44 4.16 -15.61
N GLY A 40 -21.24 5.21 -15.79
CA GLY A 40 -22.38 5.52 -14.91
C GLY A 40 -22.04 6.09 -13.54
N LYS A 41 -20.75 6.22 -13.18
CA LYS A 41 -20.30 6.80 -11.90
C LYS A 41 -19.85 8.25 -12.07
N ARG A 42 -20.00 9.06 -11.01
CA ARG A 42 -19.40 10.40 -10.96
C ARG A 42 -17.88 10.28 -10.87
N ARG A 43 -17.14 11.27 -11.38
CA ARG A 43 -15.67 11.30 -11.28
C ARG A 43 -15.16 11.10 -9.85
N SER A 44 -15.85 11.67 -8.86
CA SER A 44 -15.52 11.49 -7.44
C SER A 44 -15.71 10.05 -6.97
N GLU A 45 -16.78 9.38 -7.40
CA GLU A 45 -17.11 8.00 -7.02
C GLU A 45 -16.09 7.00 -7.56
N VAL A 46 -15.53 7.28 -8.74
CA VAL A 46 -14.41 6.50 -9.31
C VAL A 46 -13.15 6.62 -8.44
N GLN A 47 -12.91 7.78 -7.83
CA GLN A 47 -11.72 8.03 -7.01
C GLN A 47 -11.85 7.53 -5.56
N TRP A 48 -13.06 7.44 -5.01
CA TRP A 48 -13.27 6.97 -3.64
C TRP A 48 -12.62 5.62 -3.29
N PRO A 49 -12.71 4.56 -4.13
CA PRO A 49 -12.04 3.30 -3.84
C PRO A 49 -10.51 3.46 -3.81
N ILE A 50 -9.92 4.29 -4.68
CA ILE A 50 -8.48 4.60 -4.70
C ILE A 50 -8.06 5.22 -3.35
N PHE A 51 -8.77 6.27 -2.90
CA PHE A 51 -8.46 6.93 -1.63
C PHE A 51 -8.66 6.00 -0.42
N ARG A 52 -9.68 5.14 -0.47
CA ARG A 52 -9.92 4.14 0.58
C ARG A 52 -8.77 3.14 0.68
N ILE A 53 -8.30 2.60 -0.45
CA ILE A 53 -7.18 1.65 -0.48
C ILE A 53 -5.88 2.34 -0.03
N HIS A 54 -5.64 3.57 -0.48
CA HIS A 54 -4.48 4.36 -0.05
C HIS A 54 -4.48 4.55 1.48
N HIS A 55 -5.61 4.95 2.06
CA HIS A 55 -5.75 5.10 3.51
C HIS A 55 -5.53 3.76 4.25
N GLN A 56 -6.11 2.66 3.75
CA GLN A 56 -5.92 1.33 4.34
C GLN A 56 -4.44 0.92 4.38
N ARG A 57 -3.70 1.13 3.29
CA ARG A 57 -2.25 0.85 3.22
C ARG A 57 -1.48 1.67 4.25
N SER A 58 -1.70 2.98 4.30
CA SER A 58 -1.01 3.85 5.27
C SER A 58 -1.34 3.47 6.72
N ARG A 59 -2.61 3.15 7.00
CA ARG A 59 -3.05 2.76 8.34
C ARG A 59 -2.44 1.43 8.77
N TYR A 60 -2.38 0.44 7.87
CA TYR A 60 -1.73 -0.85 8.12
C TYR A 60 -0.25 -0.67 8.52
N ILE A 61 0.50 0.14 7.78
CA ILE A 61 1.91 0.45 8.11
C ILE A 61 2.01 1.19 9.45
N TYR A 62 1.12 2.15 9.70
CA TYR A 62 1.08 2.88 10.97
C TYR A 62 0.85 1.95 12.16
N ASP A 63 -0.13 1.06 12.08
CA ASP A 63 -0.47 0.14 13.17
C ASP A 63 0.67 -0.84 13.45
N LEU A 64 1.33 -1.34 12.42
CA LEU A 64 2.48 -2.23 12.59
C LEU A 64 3.69 -1.54 13.21
N PHE A 65 3.92 -0.27 12.86
CA PHE A 65 5.06 0.49 13.35
C PHE A 65 4.84 1.09 14.74
N TYR A 66 3.71 1.77 14.97
CA TYR A 66 3.45 2.52 16.20
C TYR A 66 2.71 1.72 17.27
N VAL A 67 1.77 0.86 16.87
CA VAL A 67 0.91 0.13 17.83
C VAL A 67 1.53 -1.21 18.18
N GLN A 68 1.83 -2.05 17.17
CA GLN A 68 2.33 -3.40 17.37
C GLN A 68 3.85 -3.45 17.55
N LYS A 69 4.59 -2.42 17.10
CA LYS A 69 6.07 -2.38 17.08
C LYS A 69 6.70 -3.62 16.41
N ALA A 70 5.98 -4.23 15.48
CA ALA A 70 6.41 -5.43 14.75
C ALA A 70 7.45 -5.09 13.67
N ILE A 71 7.60 -3.81 13.35
CA ILE A 71 8.51 -3.30 12.33
C ILE A 71 9.48 -2.28 12.97
N SER A 72 10.76 -2.38 12.64
CA SER A 72 11.82 -1.47 13.10
C SER A 72 11.74 -0.06 12.48
N SER A 73 12.23 0.97 13.18
CA SER A 73 12.25 2.37 12.70
C SER A 73 13.03 2.58 11.41
N LYS A 74 13.93 1.65 11.08
CA LYS A 74 14.66 1.60 9.80
C LYS A 74 13.74 1.39 8.59
N PHE A 75 12.45 1.11 8.82
CA PHE A 75 11.43 0.89 7.80
C PHE A 75 10.75 2.16 7.28
N VAL A 76 10.66 3.21 8.09
CA VAL A 76 9.83 4.40 7.81
C VAL A 76 10.65 5.55 7.18
N HIS A 77 11.88 5.30 6.72
CA HIS A 77 12.79 6.30 6.11
C HIS A 77 13.34 5.86 4.77
#